data_AF-A0A0K0EA32-F1
#
_entry.id   AF-A0A0K0EA32-F1
#
_cell.length_a   1.000
_cell.length_b   1.000
_cell.length_c   1.000
_cell.angle_alpha   90.00
_cell.angle_beta   90.00
_cell.angle_gamma   90.00
#
_symmetry.space_group_name_H-M   'P 1'
#
loop_
_entity.id
_entity.type
_entity.pdbx_description
1 polymer ?
#
loop_
_entity_poly.entity_id
_entity_poly.type
_entity_poly.pdbx_seq_one_letter_code
_entity_poly.pdbx_strand_id
1 'polypeptide(L)'
;MDSTNATKLEKLTKTFNQPLGLLTLEAFPIGNPVIEPTMVSFDECIENTNEIIERIIPNKEERMEMNKHLALKSIRSVYDIEEIKKIKQKEAESVHDYTSRFYDKLYNCLPDLDSRITDQEDSNEGNPFSSEDNYLRKELFSTCLRGLAYRIANHTQIPTQNLQCVKTVSEQAHAVEETLKLKGFGERKKLQYNNI
;
A
#
# COMPACT_ATOMS: atom_id res chain seq x y z
N MET A 1 2.49 -24.59 52.72
CA MET A 1 3.10 -23.76 51.65
C MET A 1 2.72 -24.42 50.34
N ASP A 2 1.71 -23.87 49.69
CA ASP A 2 0.89 -24.59 48.72
C ASP A 2 1.56 -24.72 47.33
N SER A 3 1.53 -25.96 46.83
CA SER A 3 1.99 -26.46 45.53
C SER A 3 1.41 -25.72 44.31
N THR A 4 0.37 -24.92 44.50
CA THR A 4 -0.35 -24.15 43.47
C THR A 4 0.39 -22.92 42.95
N ASN A 5 1.37 -22.39 43.70
CA ASN A 5 2.14 -21.21 43.27
C ASN A 5 3.30 -21.56 42.32
N ALA A 6 3.90 -22.75 42.49
CA ALA A 6 4.99 -23.22 41.62
C ALA A 6 4.54 -23.42 40.16
N THR A 7 3.32 -23.93 39.97
CA THR A 7 2.75 -24.23 38.64
C THR A 7 2.36 -22.98 37.85
N LYS A 8 2.10 -21.85 38.52
CA LYS A 8 1.84 -20.57 37.85
C LYS A 8 3.13 -19.92 37.35
N LEU A 9 4.21 -20.01 38.12
CA LEU A 9 5.52 -19.46 37.75
C LEU A 9 6.16 -20.23 36.58
N GLU A 10 5.97 -21.56 36.52
CA GLU A 10 6.39 -22.41 35.40
C GLU A 10 5.65 -22.10 34.08
N LYS A 11 4.38 -21.72 34.14
CA LYS A 11 3.62 -21.31 32.96
C LYS A 11 4.10 -19.97 32.40
N LEU A 12 4.48 -19.03 33.28
CA LEU A 12 5.03 -17.73 32.90
C LEU A 12 6.42 -17.83 32.27
N THR A 13 7.29 -18.70 32.80
CA THR A 13 8.64 -18.93 32.23
C THR A 13 8.59 -19.58 30.85
N LYS A 14 7.56 -20.39 30.55
CA LYS A 14 7.37 -20.98 29.21
C LYS A 14 6.89 -19.97 28.15
N THR A 15 6.12 -18.95 28.55
CA THR A 15 5.71 -17.87 27.63
C THR A 15 6.76 -16.78 27.45
N PHE A 16 7.70 -16.63 28.39
CA PHE A 16 8.77 -15.63 28.32
C PHE A 16 9.79 -15.91 27.19
N ASN A 17 9.94 -17.18 26.79
CA ASN A 17 10.82 -17.58 25.69
C ASN A 17 10.15 -17.59 24.31
N GLN A 18 8.89 -17.14 24.20
CA GLN A 18 8.29 -16.91 22.90
C GLN A 18 8.67 -15.50 22.44
N PRO A 19 9.19 -15.33 21.21
CA PRO A 19 9.43 -14.01 20.65
C PRO A 19 8.07 -13.35 20.37
N LEU A 20 7.51 -12.71 21.40
CA LEU A 20 6.36 -11.82 21.26
C LEU A 20 6.84 -10.57 20.52
N GLY A 21 6.81 -10.63 19.19
CA GLY A 21 6.65 -9.46 18.32
C GLY A 21 7.44 -8.20 18.66
N LEU A 22 8.66 -8.32 19.18
CA LEU A 22 9.58 -7.21 19.40
C LEU A 22 10.27 -6.85 18.08
N LEU A 23 9.48 -6.43 17.10
CA LEU A 23 10.03 -5.56 16.07
C LEU A 23 10.06 -4.16 16.68
N THR A 24 11.29 -3.65 16.85
CA THR A 24 11.67 -2.25 17.15
C THR A 24 11.71 -1.78 18.62
N LEU A 25 12.51 -2.46 19.46
CA LEU A 25 13.17 -1.76 20.60
C LEU A 25 14.55 -1.18 20.21
N GLU A 26 15.13 -1.61 19.09
CA GLU A 26 16.44 -1.12 18.61
C GLU A 26 16.44 0.35 18.16
N ALA A 27 15.27 0.95 17.94
CA ALA A 27 15.15 2.35 17.52
C ALA A 27 15.09 3.35 18.69
N PHE A 28 14.95 2.88 19.93
CA PHE A 28 15.02 3.75 21.09
C PHE A 28 16.49 3.89 21.51
N PRO A 29 17.05 5.11 21.56
CA PRO A 29 18.36 5.30 22.13
C PRO A 29 18.23 5.11 23.64
N ILE A 30 18.30 3.87 24.12
CA ILE A 30 18.76 3.56 25.47
C ILE A 30 20.27 3.83 25.46
N GLY A 31 20.60 5.10 25.32
CA GLY A 31 21.89 5.54 24.81
C GLY A 31 22.18 6.95 25.26
N ASN A 32 22.12 7.18 26.57
CA ASN A 32 23.10 8.07 27.17
C ASN A 32 24.04 7.18 27.99
N PRO A 33 25.20 6.75 27.45
CA PRO A 33 26.09 5.79 28.09
C PRO A 33 26.90 6.39 29.26
N VAL A 34 26.43 7.49 29.87
CA VAL A 34 27.19 8.25 30.86
C VAL A 34 26.88 7.83 32.29
N ILE A 35 25.83 7.02 32.51
CA ILE A 35 25.48 6.55 33.85
C ILE A 35 25.07 5.09 33.75
N GLU A 36 25.95 4.15 34.12
CA GLU A 36 25.50 2.83 34.53
C GLU A 36 24.56 3.03 35.72
N PRO A 37 23.26 2.71 35.62
CA PRO A 37 22.35 2.86 36.74
C PRO A 37 22.87 1.94 37.85
N THR A 38 23.41 2.52 38.92
CA THR A 38 23.84 1.75 40.08
C THR A 38 22.57 1.35 40.81
N MET A 39 21.97 0.29 40.33
CA MET A 39 20.70 -0.25 40.78
C MET A 39 20.84 -0.81 42.20
N VAL A 40 20.40 -0.06 43.21
CA VAL A 40 20.62 -0.41 44.62
C VAL A 40 19.48 -1.27 45.19
N SER A 41 18.30 -1.28 44.55
CA SER A 41 17.16 -2.12 44.94
C SER A 41 16.23 -2.45 43.78
N PHE A 42 15.41 -3.50 43.97
CA PHE A 42 14.39 -3.89 42.98
C PHE A 42 13.25 -2.87 42.87
N ASP A 43 12.91 -2.18 43.96
CA ASP A 43 11.85 -1.17 43.97
C ASP A 43 12.24 0.07 43.14
N GLU A 44 13.49 0.50 43.23
CA GLU A 44 14.06 1.56 42.39
C GLU A 44 14.09 1.19 40.90
N CYS A 45 14.19 -0.11 40.58
CA CYS A 45 14.08 -0.62 39.20
C CYS A 45 12.69 -0.38 38.66
N ILE A 46 11.69 -0.71 39.47
CA ILE A 46 10.28 -0.62 39.11
C ILE A 46 9.88 0.84 38.96
N GLU A 47 10.31 1.71 39.88
CA GLU A 47 10.04 3.15 39.79
C GLU A 47 10.65 3.78 38.54
N ASN A 48 11.94 3.55 38.28
CA ASN A 48 12.59 4.07 37.07
C ASN A 48 11.97 3.51 35.78
N THR A 49 11.61 2.22 35.78
CA THR A 49 10.95 1.60 34.62
C THR A 49 9.57 2.20 34.39
N ASN A 50 8.80 2.46 35.45
CA ASN A 50 7.49 3.11 35.34
C ASN A 50 7.62 4.55 34.84
N GLU A 51 8.58 5.33 35.33
CA GLU A 51 8.84 6.68 34.81
C GLU A 51 9.21 6.69 33.33
N ILE A 52 10.03 5.72 32.90
CA ILE A 52 10.40 5.56 31.49
C ILE A 52 9.18 5.14 30.65
N ILE A 53 8.36 4.21 31.15
CA ILE A 53 7.12 3.78 30.49
C ILE A 53 6.15 4.95 30.33
N GLU A 54 5.95 5.76 31.37
CA GLU A 54 5.05 6.93 31.32
C GLU A 54 5.58 8.03 30.39
N ARG A 55 6.91 8.16 30.23
CA ARG A 55 7.53 9.10 29.28
C ARG A 55 7.52 8.63 27.83
N ILE A 56 7.53 7.33 27.59
CA ILE A 56 7.71 6.75 26.23
C ILE A 56 6.40 6.28 25.63
N ILE A 57 5.51 5.68 26.42
CA ILE A 57 4.27 5.08 25.91
C ILE A 57 3.20 6.16 25.85
N PRO A 58 2.59 6.40 24.67
CA PRO A 58 1.52 7.38 24.55
C PRO A 58 0.40 7.09 25.54
N ASN A 59 -0.04 8.13 26.24
CA ASN A 59 -1.08 7.99 27.25
C ASN A 59 -2.42 7.58 26.60
N LYS A 60 -3.45 7.31 27.41
CA LYS A 60 -4.73 6.82 26.88
C LYS A 60 -5.36 7.78 25.86
N GLU A 61 -5.27 9.08 26.09
CA GLU A 61 -5.86 10.10 25.23
C GLU A 61 -5.08 10.23 23.91
N GLU A 62 -3.75 10.21 23.98
CA GLU A 62 -2.89 10.18 22.79
C GLU A 62 -3.13 8.93 21.93
N ARG A 63 -3.29 7.76 22.55
CA ARG A 63 -3.65 6.53 21.83
C ARG A 63 -5.03 6.60 21.18
N MET A 64 -6.01 7.22 21.85
CA MET A 64 -7.34 7.42 21.25
C MET A 64 -7.28 8.38 20.06
N GLU A 65 -6.51 9.47 20.15
CA GLU A 65 -6.35 10.41 19.05
C GLU A 65 -5.58 9.78 17.88
N MET A 66 -4.53 9.00 18.14
CA MET A 66 -3.85 8.20 17.12
C MET A 66 -4.79 7.21 16.43
N ASN A 67 -5.60 6.47 17.19
CA ASN A 67 -6.58 5.53 16.63
C ASN A 67 -7.64 6.24 15.79
N LYS A 68 -8.10 7.42 16.23
CA LYS A 68 -9.02 8.26 15.47
C LYS A 68 -8.38 8.77 14.18
N HIS A 69 -7.12 9.18 14.22
CA HIS A 69 -6.36 9.58 13.04
C HIS A 69 -6.18 8.41 12.05
N LEU A 70 -5.87 7.21 12.53
CA LEU A 70 -5.78 5.99 11.71
C LEU A 70 -7.13 5.62 11.08
N ALA A 71 -8.22 5.69 11.86
CA ALA A 71 -9.57 5.44 11.37
C ALA A 71 -9.98 6.46 10.30
N LEU A 72 -9.68 7.75 10.51
CA LEU A 72 -9.93 8.81 9.53
C LEU A 72 -9.07 8.64 8.28
N LYS A 73 -7.79 8.23 8.41
CA LYS A 73 -6.92 7.91 7.27
C LYS A 73 -7.46 6.73 6.46
N SER A 74 -8.01 5.73 7.13
CA SER A 74 -8.66 4.56 6.50
C SER A 74 -9.98 4.92 5.80
N ILE A 75 -10.82 5.75 6.44
CA ILE A 75 -12.07 6.23 5.80
C ILE A 75 -11.74 7.12 4.59
N ARG A 76 -10.74 7.99 4.70
CA ARG A 76 -10.25 8.81 3.59
C ARG A 76 -9.73 7.96 2.45
N SER A 77 -8.86 6.99 2.71
CA SER A 77 -8.31 6.13 1.66
C SER A 77 -9.39 5.34 0.90
N VAL A 78 -10.43 4.87 1.59
CA VAL A 78 -11.59 4.22 0.95
C VAL A 78 -12.35 5.20 0.05
N TYR A 79 -12.66 6.40 0.54
CA TYR A 79 -13.33 7.43 -0.24
C TYR A 79 -12.51 7.89 -1.45
N ASP A 80 -11.21 8.04 -1.24
CA ASP A 80 -10.24 8.49 -2.24
C ASP A 80 -10.08 7.45 -3.38
N ILE A 81 -10.17 6.15 -3.07
CA ILE A 81 -10.23 5.08 -4.08
C ILE A 81 -11.52 5.13 -4.90
N GLU A 82 -12.66 5.40 -4.27
CA GLU A 82 -13.94 5.56 -4.99
C GLU A 82 -13.93 6.80 -5.91
N GLU A 83 -13.22 7.86 -5.53
CA GLU A 83 -12.99 9.01 -6.41
C GLU A 83 -12.12 8.66 -7.62
N ILE A 84 -11.09 7.84 -7.45
CA ILE A 84 -10.26 7.34 -8.55
C ILE A 84 -11.09 6.47 -9.51
N LYS A 85 -12.03 5.65 -9.01
CA LYS A 85 -12.93 4.82 -9.83
C LYS A 85 -13.83 5.59 -10.77
N LYS A 86 -14.12 6.86 -10.47
CA LYS A 86 -14.92 7.76 -11.31
C LYS A 86 -14.14 8.30 -12.51
N ILE A 87 -12.82 8.16 -12.54
CA ILE A 87 -12.00 8.60 -13.67
C ILE A 87 -12.21 7.64 -14.83
N LYS A 88 -12.86 8.14 -15.89
CA LYS A 88 -13.09 7.45 -17.16
C LYS A 88 -12.43 8.21 -18.30
N GLN A 89 -11.97 7.47 -19.30
CA GLN A 89 -11.50 8.02 -20.56
C GLN A 89 -12.67 8.70 -21.26
N LYS A 90 -12.53 9.99 -21.53
CA LYS A 90 -13.53 10.80 -22.21
C LYS A 90 -13.59 10.44 -23.69
N GLU A 91 -14.68 10.82 -24.34
CA GLU A 91 -14.79 10.70 -25.80
C GLU A 91 -13.69 11.52 -26.48
N ALA A 92 -12.97 10.90 -27.42
CA ALA A 92 -11.81 11.44 -28.13
C ALA A 92 -10.56 11.78 -27.28
N GLU A 93 -10.54 11.46 -25.98
CA GLU A 93 -9.34 11.54 -25.14
C GLU A 93 -8.38 10.41 -25.50
N SER A 94 -7.09 10.71 -25.64
CA SER A 94 -6.08 9.67 -25.89
C SER A 94 -5.88 8.80 -24.65
N VAL A 95 -5.37 7.58 -24.83
CA VAL A 95 -4.97 6.72 -23.69
C VAL A 95 -3.96 7.44 -22.80
N HIS A 96 -3.02 8.17 -23.40
CA HIS A 96 -1.99 8.90 -22.65
C HIS A 96 -2.59 9.98 -21.74
N ASP A 97 -3.48 10.82 -22.27
CA ASP A 97 -4.09 11.90 -21.48
C ASP A 97 -4.98 11.34 -20.36
N TYR A 98 -5.69 10.24 -20.64
CA TYR A 98 -6.47 9.53 -19.64
C TYR A 98 -5.59 8.97 -18.52
N THR A 99 -4.50 8.27 -18.85
CA THR A 99 -3.62 7.67 -17.83
C THR A 99 -2.90 8.74 -17.03
N SER A 100 -2.47 9.84 -17.64
CA SER A 100 -1.94 11.01 -16.91
C SER A 100 -2.95 11.56 -15.90
N ARG A 101 -4.21 11.79 -16.31
CA ARG A 101 -5.28 12.23 -15.39
C ARG A 101 -5.55 11.22 -14.28
N PHE A 102 -5.43 9.93 -14.58
CA PHE A 102 -5.57 8.87 -13.60
C PHE A 102 -4.45 8.95 -12.54
N TYR A 103 -3.20 9.07 -12.97
CA TYR A 103 -2.05 9.24 -12.06
C TYR A 103 -2.15 10.52 -11.23
N ASP A 104 -2.52 11.64 -11.85
CA ASP A 104 -2.71 12.90 -11.12
C ASP A 104 -3.75 12.74 -10.02
N LYS A 105 -4.90 12.12 -10.33
CA LYS A 105 -5.93 11.89 -9.31
C LYS A 105 -5.45 10.90 -8.24
N LEU A 106 -4.72 9.85 -8.64
CA LEU A 106 -4.16 8.86 -7.74
C LEU A 106 -3.22 9.48 -6.71
N TYR A 107 -2.23 10.26 -7.12
CA TYR A 107 -1.27 10.88 -6.20
C TYR A 107 -1.86 12.04 -5.40
N ASN A 108 -2.89 12.71 -5.90
CA ASN A 108 -3.65 13.66 -5.09
C ASN A 108 -4.47 12.98 -3.98
N CYS A 109 -5.01 11.80 -4.27
CA CYS A 109 -5.76 10.97 -3.33
C CYS A 109 -4.85 10.22 -2.33
N LEU A 110 -3.70 9.74 -2.80
CA LEU A 110 -2.74 8.94 -2.05
C LEU A 110 -1.32 9.52 -2.21
N PRO A 111 -1.00 10.64 -1.54
CA PRO A 111 0.29 11.33 -1.72
C PRO A 111 1.50 10.51 -1.24
N ASP A 112 1.29 9.63 -0.25
CA ASP A 112 2.35 8.76 0.29
C ASP A 112 2.41 7.39 -0.41
N LEU A 113 1.75 7.23 -1.57
CA LEU A 113 1.72 5.95 -2.28
C LEU A 113 3.12 5.60 -2.81
N ASP A 114 3.63 4.43 -2.43
CA ASP A 114 4.85 3.88 -3.00
C ASP A 114 4.67 3.69 -4.52
N SER A 115 5.46 4.40 -5.33
CA SER A 115 5.38 4.34 -6.79
C SER A 115 5.67 2.96 -7.35
N ARG A 116 6.34 2.08 -6.60
CA ARG A 116 6.55 0.69 -7.01
C ARG A 116 5.23 -0.06 -7.19
N ILE A 117 4.20 0.30 -6.43
CA ILE A 117 2.85 -0.30 -6.52
C ILE A 117 2.24 -0.03 -7.90
N THR A 118 2.48 1.14 -8.50
CA THR A 118 1.94 1.53 -9.81
C THR A 118 2.84 1.15 -10.98
N ASP A 119 4.17 1.11 -10.76
CA ASP A 119 5.15 1.18 -11.85
C ASP A 119 6.02 -0.07 -12.00
N GLN A 120 6.22 -0.87 -10.95
CA GLN A 120 7.11 -2.04 -11.00
C GLN A 120 6.32 -3.32 -11.20
N GLU A 121 6.91 -4.34 -11.81
CA GLU A 121 6.34 -5.69 -11.84
C GLU A 121 6.75 -6.45 -10.56
N ASP A 122 5.86 -7.28 -10.02
CA ASP A 122 6.15 -8.10 -8.84
C ASP A 122 7.11 -9.24 -9.23
N SER A 123 8.39 -8.89 -9.22
CA SER A 123 9.51 -9.73 -9.68
C SER A 123 10.71 -9.66 -8.72
N ASN A 124 10.62 -8.85 -7.66
CA ASN A 124 11.75 -8.53 -6.79
C ASN A 124 11.87 -9.51 -5.63
N GLU A 125 12.73 -10.52 -5.79
CA GLU A 125 13.18 -11.42 -4.71
C GLU A 125 13.80 -10.67 -3.51
N GLY A 126 14.26 -9.42 -3.69
CA GLY A 126 14.94 -8.63 -2.65
C GLY A 126 14.03 -7.74 -1.79
N ASN A 127 12.80 -7.45 -2.21
CA ASN A 127 11.84 -6.66 -1.42
C ASN A 127 10.40 -6.92 -1.91
N PRO A 128 9.78 -8.03 -1.47
CA PRO A 128 8.46 -8.43 -1.94
C PRO A 128 7.38 -7.45 -1.44
N PHE A 129 6.36 -7.23 -2.28
CA PHE A 129 5.18 -6.48 -1.88
C PHE A 129 4.43 -7.16 -0.73
N SER A 130 3.85 -6.38 0.17
CA SER A 130 2.95 -6.92 1.20
C SER A 130 1.66 -7.48 0.58
N SER A 131 0.85 -8.17 1.37
CA SER A 131 -0.47 -8.62 0.92
C SER A 131 -1.38 -7.45 0.57
N GLU A 132 -1.29 -6.36 1.35
CA GLU A 132 -2.03 -5.11 1.17
C GLU A 132 -1.59 -4.37 -0.10
N ASP A 133 -0.28 -4.28 -0.35
CA ASP A 133 0.27 -3.69 -1.57
C ASP A 133 -0.21 -4.44 -2.81
N ASN A 134 -0.18 -5.77 -2.75
CA ASN A 134 -0.67 -6.63 -3.83
C ASN A 134 -2.18 -6.47 -4.08
N TYR A 135 -2.97 -6.30 -3.04
CA TYR A 135 -4.40 -6.00 -3.17
C TYR A 135 -4.62 -4.64 -3.83
N LEU A 136 -3.95 -3.59 -3.33
CA LEU A 136 -4.08 -2.23 -3.86
C LEU A 136 -3.64 -2.16 -5.33
N ARG A 137 -2.52 -2.80 -5.66
CA ARG A 137 -2.01 -2.94 -7.02
C ARG A 137 -3.05 -3.54 -7.98
N LYS A 138 -3.69 -4.64 -7.59
CA LYS A 138 -4.75 -5.29 -8.37
C LYS A 138 -5.98 -4.41 -8.53
N GLU A 139 -6.37 -3.70 -7.47
CA GLU A 139 -7.52 -2.80 -7.49
C GLU A 139 -7.26 -1.59 -8.41
N LEU A 140 -6.06 -1.00 -8.34
CA LEU A 140 -5.65 0.11 -9.21
C LEU A 140 -5.53 -0.32 -10.69
N PHE A 141 -4.93 -1.48 -10.96
CA PHE A 141 -4.90 -2.07 -12.30
C PHE A 141 -6.31 -2.23 -12.88
N SER A 142 -7.19 -2.87 -12.12
CA SER A 142 -8.57 -3.14 -12.54
C SER A 142 -9.35 -1.85 -12.74
N THR A 143 -9.13 -0.86 -11.88
CA THR A 143 -9.79 0.44 -11.96
C THR A 143 -9.34 1.21 -13.19
N CYS A 144 -8.04 1.25 -13.46
CA CYS A 144 -7.48 1.89 -14.65
C CYS A 144 -8.00 1.20 -15.94
N LEU A 145 -8.00 -0.13 -15.99
CA LEU A 145 -8.52 -0.90 -17.13
C LEU A 145 -10.01 -0.63 -17.40
N ARG A 146 -10.84 -0.63 -16.33
CA ARG A 146 -12.28 -0.34 -16.42
C ARG A 146 -12.60 1.13 -16.74
N GLY A 147 -11.63 2.02 -16.58
CA GLY A 147 -11.80 3.43 -16.94
C GLY A 147 -11.48 3.73 -18.40
N LEU A 148 -10.74 2.86 -19.08
CA LEU A 148 -10.47 2.97 -20.52
C LEU A 148 -11.75 2.88 -21.35
N ALA A 149 -11.71 3.48 -22.55
CA ALA A 149 -12.77 3.34 -23.52
C ALA A 149 -12.97 1.87 -23.89
N TYR A 150 -14.23 1.44 -23.99
CA TYR A 150 -14.61 0.04 -24.18
C TYR A 150 -13.83 -0.68 -25.29
N ARG A 151 -13.60 0.00 -26.43
CA ARG A 151 -12.85 -0.57 -27.55
C ARG A 151 -11.39 -0.87 -27.21
N ILE A 152 -10.74 -0.04 -26.39
CA ILE A 152 -9.36 -0.25 -25.97
C ILE A 152 -9.32 -1.31 -24.87
N ALA A 153 -10.18 -1.18 -23.85
CA ALA A 153 -10.25 -2.12 -22.72
C ALA A 153 -10.44 -3.57 -23.19
N ASN A 154 -11.36 -3.81 -24.13
CA ASN A 154 -11.64 -5.16 -24.65
C ASN A 154 -10.50 -5.78 -25.46
N HIS A 155 -9.61 -4.98 -26.03
CA HIS A 155 -8.48 -5.46 -26.83
C HIS A 155 -7.17 -5.45 -26.03
N THR A 156 -7.18 -4.92 -24.81
CA THR A 156 -6.05 -4.95 -23.89
C THR A 156 -5.97 -6.33 -23.25
N GLN A 157 -4.83 -6.99 -23.36
CA GLN A 157 -4.63 -8.32 -22.77
C GLN A 157 -4.50 -8.18 -21.24
N ILE A 158 -5.03 -9.15 -20.49
CA ILE A 158 -4.84 -9.17 -19.04
C ILE A 158 -3.58 -9.99 -18.75
N PRO A 159 -2.50 -9.38 -18.23
CA PRO A 159 -1.27 -10.11 -17.95
C PRO A 159 -1.42 -10.95 -16.67
N THR A 160 -0.44 -11.83 -16.40
CA THR A 160 -0.39 -12.63 -15.17
C THR A 160 -0.35 -11.71 -13.94
N GLN A 161 -0.86 -12.19 -12.81
CA GLN A 161 -1.14 -11.34 -11.63
C GLN A 161 0.08 -10.54 -11.14
N ASN A 162 1.28 -11.13 -11.20
CA ASN A 162 2.52 -10.47 -10.81
C ASN A 162 2.88 -9.26 -11.70
N LEU A 163 2.42 -9.25 -12.95
CA LEU A 163 2.67 -8.17 -13.91
C LEU A 163 1.55 -7.11 -13.91
N GLN A 164 0.50 -7.27 -13.11
CA GLN A 164 -0.66 -6.36 -13.11
C GLN A 164 -0.33 -5.07 -12.35
N CYS A 165 0.05 -4.00 -13.05
CA CYS A 165 0.14 -2.65 -12.49
C CYS A 165 -0.40 -1.58 -13.45
N VAL A 166 -0.53 -0.35 -12.94
CA VAL A 166 -1.07 0.77 -13.71
C VAL A 166 -0.19 1.05 -14.94
N LYS A 167 1.13 0.91 -14.82
CA LYS A 167 2.05 1.06 -15.94
C LYS A 167 1.81 0.05 -17.06
N THR A 168 1.73 -1.26 -16.75
CA THR A 168 1.52 -2.29 -17.78
C THR A 168 0.21 -2.12 -18.51
N VAL A 169 -0.89 -1.80 -17.82
CA VAL A 169 -2.17 -1.53 -18.52
C VAL A 169 -2.08 -0.28 -19.40
N SER A 170 -1.38 0.76 -18.95
CA SER A 170 -1.20 2.00 -19.72
C SER A 170 -0.44 1.76 -21.02
N GLU A 171 0.67 1.01 -20.94
CA GLU A 171 1.51 0.69 -22.10
C GLU A 171 0.79 -0.21 -23.10
N GLN A 172 0.09 -1.24 -22.62
CA GLN A 172 -0.67 -2.14 -23.49
C GLN A 172 -1.86 -1.43 -24.14
N ALA A 173 -2.59 -0.61 -23.38
CA ALA A 173 -3.70 0.18 -23.90
C ALA A 173 -3.23 1.16 -24.98
N HIS A 174 -2.05 1.77 -24.81
CA HIS A 174 -1.46 2.65 -25.81
C HIS A 174 -1.13 1.89 -27.11
N ALA A 175 -0.51 0.71 -27.02
CA ALA A 175 -0.25 -0.13 -28.19
C ALA A 175 -1.54 -0.55 -28.93
N VAL A 176 -2.60 -0.83 -28.17
CA VAL A 176 -3.94 -1.12 -28.72
C VAL A 176 -4.53 0.10 -29.43
N GLU A 177 -4.46 1.28 -28.82
CA GLU A 177 -4.94 2.53 -29.41
C GLU A 177 -4.28 2.80 -30.76
N GLU A 178 -2.95 2.68 -30.84
CA GLU A 178 -2.20 2.87 -32.09
C GLU A 178 -2.59 1.84 -33.16
N THR A 179 -2.77 0.58 -32.77
CA THR A 179 -3.22 -0.48 -33.68
C THR A 179 -4.62 -0.19 -34.24
N LEU A 180 -5.54 0.30 -33.39
CA LEU A 180 -6.90 0.65 -33.80
C LEU A 180 -6.92 1.87 -34.72
N LYS A 181 -6.09 2.88 -34.47
CA LYS A 181 -5.90 4.03 -35.37
C LYS A 181 -5.46 3.55 -36.75
N LEU A 182 -4.42 2.72 -36.83
CA LEU A 182 -3.90 2.18 -38.09
C LEU A 182 -4.95 1.36 -38.88
N LYS A 183 -5.72 0.51 -38.20
CA LYS A 183 -6.83 -0.24 -38.83
C LYS A 183 -7.92 0.68 -39.38
N GLY A 184 -8.32 1.70 -38.60
CA GLY A 184 -9.30 2.70 -39.03
C GLY A 184 -8.83 3.52 -40.24
N PHE A 185 -7.53 3.82 -40.36
CA PHE A 185 -6.95 4.44 -41.55
C PHE A 185 -6.95 3.50 -42.77
N GLY A 186 -6.68 2.21 -42.57
CA GLY A 186 -6.71 1.20 -43.63
C GLY A 186 -8.11 0.99 -44.23
N GLU A 187 -9.15 0.98 -43.40
CA GLU A 187 -10.54 0.84 -43.85
C GLU A 187 -11.03 2.08 -44.61
N ARG A 188 -10.67 3.29 -44.16
CA ARG A 188 -11.00 4.54 -44.87
C ARG A 188 -10.35 4.63 -46.24
N LYS A 189 -9.10 4.15 -46.39
CA LYS A 189 -8.44 4.06 -47.71
C LYS A 189 -9.14 3.05 -48.62
N LYS A 190 -9.50 1.86 -48.12
CA LYS A 190 -10.23 0.86 -48.93
C LYS A 190 -11.59 1.36 -49.42
N LEU A 191 -12.31 2.12 -48.61
CA LEU A 191 -13.58 2.74 -49.01
C LEU A 191 -13.41 3.87 -50.04
N GLN A 192 -12.26 4.56 -50.08
CA GLN A 192 -11.96 5.52 -51.15
C GLN A 192 -11.60 4.84 -52.47
N TYR A 193 -10.91 3.70 -52.46
CA TYR A 193 -10.52 2.99 -53.69
C TYR A 193 -11.64 2.15 -54.31
N ASN A 194 -12.67 1.77 -53.55
CA ASN A 194 -13.82 1.00 -54.07
C ASN A 194 -14.97 1.87 -54.59
N ASN A 195 -14.82 3.20 -54.62
CA ASN A 195 -15.79 4.15 -55.15
C ASN A 195 -15.30 4.85 -56.43
N ILE A 196 -14.37 4.22 -57.17
CA ILE A 196 -13.90 4.65 -58.50
C ILE A 196 -14.22 3.55 -59.51
#